data_AF-A0A0F8XQU2-F1
#
_entry.id   AF-A0A0F8XQU2-F1
#
_cell.length_a   1.000
_cell.length_b   1.000
_cell.length_c   1.000
_cell.angle_alpha   90.00
_cell.angle_beta   90.00
_cell.angle_gamma   90.00
#
_symmetry.space_group_name_H-M   'P 1'
#
loop_
_entity.id
_entity.type
_entity.pdbx_description
1 polymer ?
#
loop_
_entity_poly.entity_id
_entity_poly.type
_entity_poly.pdbx_seq_one_letter_code
_entity_poly.pdbx_strand_id
1 'polypeptide(L)'
;AVTGIAIRIADAESTDAVAREWESYDAVQTEAAKAREEAAKLSKAITSTIDARRKLVAGLKTDVPGLSFDEEGVPLLLGRELHAASGSQRATFAADVAFARNPKLKMALIDEGEALDEKSVAALARRAKANDFIVVLCTLGKEGAGEIVVEDGVALSEGQVAP
;
A
#
# COMPACT_ATOMS: atom_id res chain seq x y z
N ALA A 1 10.49 76.65 18.23
CA ALA A 1 10.68 75.46 19.08
C ALA A 1 9.85 74.26 18.59
N VAL A 2 8.53 74.43 18.40
CA VAL A 2 7.61 73.36 17.97
C VAL A 2 7.99 72.71 16.63
N THR A 3 8.47 73.49 15.66
CA THR A 3 8.86 73.00 14.32
C THR A 3 10.09 72.10 14.33
N GLY A 4 11.07 72.34 15.20
CA GLY A 4 12.28 71.51 15.30
C GLY A 4 12.02 70.16 15.98
N ILE A 5 11.03 70.09 16.86
CA ILE A 5 10.59 68.84 17.48
C ILE A 5 9.83 67.99 16.45
N ALA A 6 8.95 68.60 15.65
CA ALA A 6 8.21 67.89 14.60
C ALA A 6 9.13 67.25 13.55
N ILE A 7 10.21 67.94 13.13
CA ILE A 7 11.21 67.39 12.21
C ILE A 7 11.90 66.15 12.80
N ARG A 8 12.30 66.22 14.08
CA ARG A 8 12.95 65.10 14.76
C ARG A 8 12.03 63.89 14.96
N ILE A 9 10.72 64.12 15.13
CA ILE A 9 9.72 63.05 15.20
C ILE A 9 9.59 62.40 13.82
N ALA A 10 9.50 63.18 12.74
CA ALA A 10 9.43 62.64 11.38
C ALA A 10 10.68 61.85 10.98
N ASP A 11 11.88 62.30 11.36
CA ASP A 11 13.13 61.56 11.14
C ASP A 11 13.18 60.25 11.93
N ALA A 12 12.68 60.26 13.18
CA ALA A 12 12.57 59.06 14.00
C ALA A 12 11.57 58.05 13.41
N GLU A 13 10.40 58.52 12.98
CA GLU A 13 9.39 57.67 12.31
C GLU A 13 9.92 57.09 10.99
N SER A 14 10.70 57.85 10.22
CA SER A 14 11.34 57.35 9.00
C SER A 14 12.42 56.31 9.30
N THR A 15 13.17 56.47 10.39
CA THR A 15 14.19 55.50 10.82
C THR A 15 13.54 54.21 11.32
N ASP A 16 12.46 54.34 12.09
CA ASP A 16 11.68 53.19 12.59
C ASP A 16 11.01 52.43 11.44
N ALA A 17 10.55 53.13 10.40
CA ALA A 17 9.98 52.49 9.22
C ALA A 17 11.01 51.61 8.50
N VAL A 18 12.24 52.10 8.32
CA VAL A 18 13.34 51.32 7.74
C VAL A 18 13.70 50.14 8.64
N ALA A 19 13.77 50.35 9.96
CA ALA A 19 14.05 49.26 10.92
C ALA A 19 13.00 48.13 10.84
N ARG A 20 11.71 48.47 10.73
CA ARG A 20 10.63 47.49 10.54
C ARG A 20 10.75 46.72 9.23
N GLU A 21 11.17 47.38 8.14
CA GLU A 21 11.42 46.69 6.87
C GLU A 21 12.56 45.67 7.01
N TRP A 22 13.67 46.03 7.67
CA TRP A 22 14.77 45.10 7.95
C TRP A 22 14.34 43.93 8.84
N GLU A 23 13.58 44.18 9.90
CA GLU A 23 13.04 43.13 10.77
C GLU A 23 12.12 42.18 9.99
N SER A 24 11.25 42.72 9.13
CA SER A 24 10.35 41.91 8.30
C SER A 24 11.13 41.06 7.29
N TYR A 25 12.19 41.62 6.69
CA TYR A 25 13.07 40.90 5.79
C TYR A 25 13.79 39.76 6.50
N ASP A 26 14.35 40.01 7.69
CA ASP A 26 15.05 39.00 8.48
C ASP A 26 14.13 37.88 8.95
N ALA A 27 12.90 38.22 9.37
CA ALA A 27 11.88 37.25 9.75
C ALA A 27 11.52 36.31 8.58
N VAL A 28 11.25 36.87 7.39
CA VAL A 28 10.95 36.09 6.19
C VAL A 28 12.15 35.25 5.74
N GLN A 29 13.37 35.78 5.84
CA GLN A 29 14.58 35.00 5.51
C GLN A 29 14.78 33.83 6.47
N THR A 30 14.57 34.06 7.77
CA THR A 30 14.66 33.00 8.79
C THR A 30 13.60 31.92 8.56
N GLU A 31 12.36 32.30 8.27
CA GLU A 31 11.28 31.36 7.96
C GLU A 31 11.59 30.56 6.69
N ALA A 32 12.05 31.23 5.63
CA ALA A 32 12.45 30.58 4.40
C ALA A 32 13.66 29.65 4.58
N ALA A 33 14.60 29.97 5.47
CA ALA A 33 15.72 29.09 5.81
C ALA A 33 15.24 27.83 6.53
N LYS A 34 14.35 27.97 7.53
CA LYS A 34 13.74 26.84 8.25
C LYS A 34 12.95 25.94 7.30
N ALA A 35 12.09 26.51 6.46
CA ALA A 35 11.31 25.75 5.49
C ALA A 35 12.21 24.99 4.49
N ARG A 36 13.32 25.58 4.06
CA ARG A 36 14.31 24.89 3.20
C ARG A 36 15.02 23.75 3.90
N GLU A 37 15.39 23.93 5.17
CA GLU A 37 16.01 22.88 5.97
C GLU A 37 15.05 21.70 6.16
N GLU A 38 13.79 21.99 6.50
CA GLU A 38 12.74 20.98 6.63
C GLU A 38 12.49 20.24 5.31
N ALA A 39 12.38 20.98 4.20
CA ALA A 39 12.22 20.39 2.88
C ALA A 39 13.40 19.45 2.53
N ALA A 40 14.64 19.90 2.76
CA ALA A 40 15.83 19.08 2.51
C ALA A 40 15.85 17.81 3.37
N LYS A 41 15.45 17.92 4.64
CA LYS A 41 15.33 16.78 5.56
C LYS A 41 14.27 15.79 5.09
N LEU A 42 13.10 16.26 4.69
CA LEU A 42 12.01 15.41 4.19
C LEU A 42 12.39 14.75 2.87
N SER A 43 12.99 15.48 1.92
CA SER A 43 13.49 14.90 0.67
C SER A 43 14.54 13.82 0.92
N LYS A 44 15.44 14.01 1.89
CA LYS A 44 16.41 12.99 2.29
C LYS A 44 15.74 11.75 2.90
N ALA A 45 14.67 11.93 3.68
CA ALA A 45 13.92 10.82 4.25
C ALA A 45 13.13 10.03 3.17
N ILE A 46 12.56 10.71 2.19
CA ILE A 46 11.86 10.09 1.06
C ILE A 46 12.85 9.25 0.24
N THR A 47 13.96 9.85 -0.18
CA THR A 47 14.99 9.17 -0.99
C THR A 47 15.58 7.96 -0.27
N SER A 48 15.89 8.07 1.03
CA SER A 48 16.40 6.93 1.80
C SER A 48 15.38 5.79 1.92
N THR A 49 14.09 6.11 2.03
CA THR A 49 13.01 5.11 2.09
C THR A 49 12.84 4.39 0.75
N ILE A 50 12.89 5.12 -0.36
CA ILE A 50 12.82 4.55 -1.72
C ILE A 50 14.02 3.63 -1.96
N ASP A 51 15.23 4.07 -1.62
CA ASP A 51 16.45 3.26 -1.80
C ASP A 51 16.44 2.00 -0.93
N ALA A 52 15.96 2.09 0.31
CA ALA A 52 15.82 0.93 1.20
C ALA A 52 14.82 -0.08 0.61
N ARG A 53 13.67 0.37 0.11
CA ARG A 53 12.69 -0.48 -0.57
C ARG A 53 13.31 -1.16 -1.79
N ARG A 54 13.97 -0.41 -2.67
CA ARG A 54 14.61 -0.95 -3.88
C ARG A 54 15.62 -2.06 -3.54
N LYS A 55 16.45 -1.85 -2.51
CA LYS A 55 17.43 -2.86 -2.06
C LYS A 55 16.78 -4.13 -1.53
N LEU A 56 15.69 -4.00 -0.75
CA LEU A 56 14.94 -5.15 -0.25
C LEU A 56 14.33 -5.98 -1.38
N VAL A 57 13.77 -5.29 -2.38
CA VAL A 57 13.13 -5.93 -3.53
C VAL A 57 14.13 -6.58 -4.48
N ALA A 58 15.27 -5.94 -4.76
CA ALA A 58 16.30 -6.48 -5.64
C ALA A 58 16.90 -7.82 -5.16
N GLY A 59 16.87 -8.08 -3.85
CA GLY A 59 17.35 -9.32 -3.26
C GLY A 59 16.30 -10.44 -3.13
N LEU A 60 15.03 -10.15 -3.41
CA LEU A 60 13.94 -11.13 -3.26
C LEU A 60 13.94 -12.10 -4.44
N LYS A 61 14.09 -13.39 -4.15
CA LYS A 61 13.71 -14.45 -5.08
C LYS A 61 12.19 -14.60 -5.03
N THR A 62 11.50 -14.13 -6.06
CA THR A 62 10.05 -14.29 -6.17
C THR A 62 9.74 -15.64 -6.80
N ASP A 63 9.41 -16.63 -5.98
CA ASP A 63 8.93 -17.94 -6.45
C ASP A 63 7.44 -17.90 -6.85
N VAL A 64 6.83 -16.70 -6.85
CA VAL A 64 5.43 -16.49 -7.17
C VAL A 64 5.29 -16.12 -8.65
N PRO A 65 4.59 -16.92 -9.47
CA PRO A 65 4.43 -16.68 -10.90
C PRO A 65 3.81 -15.31 -11.20
N GLY A 66 4.43 -14.58 -12.13
CA GLY A 66 3.90 -13.30 -12.61
C GLY A 66 4.07 -12.12 -11.66
N LEU A 67 4.70 -12.32 -10.48
CA LEU A 67 5.08 -11.23 -9.59
C LEU A 67 6.40 -10.61 -10.03
N SER A 68 6.35 -9.32 -10.35
CA SER A 68 7.54 -8.50 -10.57
C SER A 68 7.42 -7.19 -9.80
N PHE A 69 8.47 -6.37 -9.89
CA PHE A 69 8.47 -5.04 -9.30
C PHE A 69 9.02 -4.05 -10.32
N ASP A 70 8.54 -2.81 -10.28
CA ASP A 70 9.09 -1.72 -11.10
C ASP A 70 10.37 -1.11 -10.49
N GLU A 71 10.89 -0.05 -11.13
CA GLU A 71 12.11 0.63 -10.68
C GLU A 71 11.99 1.30 -9.31
N GLU A 72 10.77 1.59 -8.85
CA GLU A 72 10.46 2.17 -7.54
C GLU A 72 10.11 1.11 -6.49
N GLY A 73 10.07 -0.17 -6.88
CA GLY A 73 9.75 -1.30 -6.01
C GLY A 73 8.25 -1.49 -5.79
N VAL A 74 7.39 -0.98 -6.69
CA VAL A 74 5.95 -1.23 -6.68
C VAL A 74 5.66 -2.64 -7.22
N PRO A 75 4.83 -3.45 -6.53
CA PRO A 75 4.52 -4.79 -7.00
C PRO A 75 3.63 -4.77 -8.24
N LEU A 76 4.08 -5.48 -9.27
CA LEU A 76 3.36 -5.71 -10.51
C LEU A 76 2.93 -7.18 -10.59
N LEU A 77 1.69 -7.42 -10.99
CA LEU A 77 1.16 -8.73 -11.34
C LEU A 77 0.94 -8.78 -12.85
N LEU A 78 1.66 -9.68 -13.53
CA LEU A 78 1.61 -9.85 -14.99
C LEU A 78 1.87 -8.53 -15.75
N GLY A 79 2.76 -7.69 -15.22
CA GLY A 79 3.14 -6.40 -15.82
C GLY A 79 2.17 -5.24 -15.57
N ARG A 80 1.15 -5.42 -14.72
CA ARG A 80 0.24 -4.33 -14.28
C ARG A 80 0.33 -4.17 -12.78
N GLU A 81 -0.01 -3.00 -12.27
CA GLU A 81 -0.05 -2.79 -10.83
C GLU A 81 -0.97 -3.79 -10.14
N LEU A 82 -0.50 -4.37 -9.03
CA LEU A 82 -1.24 -5.39 -8.29
C LEU A 82 -2.64 -4.90 -7.88
N HIS A 83 -2.78 -3.62 -7.56
CA HIS A 83 -4.06 -3.02 -7.16
C HIS A 83 -5.11 -3.02 -8.29
N ALA A 84 -4.66 -3.02 -9.54
CA ALA A 84 -5.52 -3.00 -10.72
C ALA A 84 -5.89 -4.41 -11.22
N ALA A 85 -5.39 -5.47 -10.56
CA ALA A 85 -5.74 -6.84 -10.89
C ALA A 85 -7.21 -7.15 -10.58
N SER A 86 -7.84 -8.00 -11.40
CA SER A 86 -9.22 -8.46 -11.16
C SER A 86 -9.33 -9.30 -9.88
N GLY A 87 -10.54 -9.47 -9.34
CA GLY A 87 -10.76 -10.33 -8.16
C GLY A 87 -10.20 -11.75 -8.35
N SER A 88 -10.47 -12.37 -9.50
CA SER A 88 -9.93 -13.69 -9.86
C SER A 88 -8.40 -13.73 -9.95
N GLN A 89 -7.77 -12.69 -10.48
CA GLN A 89 -6.31 -12.56 -10.53
C GLN A 89 -5.71 -12.42 -9.13
N ARG A 90 -6.33 -11.60 -8.27
CA ARG A 90 -5.89 -11.41 -6.88
C ARG A 90 -6.01 -12.69 -6.07
N ALA A 91 -7.14 -13.40 -6.19
CA ALA A 91 -7.36 -14.67 -5.49
C ALA A 91 -6.36 -15.75 -5.94
N THR A 92 -6.11 -15.86 -7.25
CA THR A 92 -5.10 -16.79 -7.79
C THR A 92 -3.70 -16.44 -7.31
N PHE A 93 -3.33 -15.15 -7.35
CA PHE A 93 -2.06 -14.67 -6.86
C PHE A 93 -1.87 -14.95 -5.36
N ALA A 94 -2.90 -14.71 -4.53
CA ALA A 94 -2.86 -15.00 -3.10
C ALA A 94 -2.62 -16.49 -2.82
N ALA A 95 -3.27 -17.37 -3.59
CA ALA A 95 -3.03 -18.81 -3.52
C ALA A 95 -1.58 -19.17 -3.91
N ASP A 96 -1.07 -18.63 -5.02
CA ASP A 96 0.31 -18.86 -5.45
C ASP A 96 1.33 -18.36 -4.40
N VAL A 97 1.06 -17.25 -3.71
CA VAL A 97 1.87 -16.79 -2.55
C VAL A 97 1.84 -17.79 -1.40
N ALA A 98 0.66 -18.34 -1.07
CA ALA A 98 0.52 -19.36 -0.03
C ALA A 98 1.28 -20.65 -0.39
N PHE A 99 1.23 -21.05 -1.66
CA PHE A 99 1.96 -22.21 -2.17
C PHE A 99 3.48 -22.01 -2.06
N ALA A 100 3.98 -20.86 -2.51
CA ALA A 100 5.40 -20.51 -2.47
C ALA A 100 5.97 -20.45 -1.04
N ARG A 101 5.17 -20.05 -0.04
CA ARG A 101 5.60 -20.04 1.37
C ARG A 101 5.85 -21.44 1.96
N ASN A 102 5.43 -22.50 1.27
CA ASN A 102 5.60 -23.89 1.69
C ASN A 102 5.24 -24.15 3.18
N PRO A 103 4.06 -23.72 3.67
CA PRO A 103 3.62 -23.95 5.04
C PRO A 103 3.52 -25.44 5.38
N LYS A 104 3.58 -25.75 6.68
CA LYS A 104 3.33 -27.11 7.21
C LYS A 104 1.89 -27.55 7.00
N LEU A 105 0.94 -26.63 7.23
CA LEU A 105 -0.46 -26.83 6.90
C LEU A 105 -0.69 -26.38 5.46
N LYS A 106 -0.95 -27.35 4.57
CA LYS A 106 -1.17 -27.12 3.14
C LYS A 106 -2.61 -26.72 2.85
N MET A 107 -3.04 -25.60 3.42
CA MET A 107 -4.40 -25.10 3.25
C MET A 107 -4.39 -23.61 2.89
N ALA A 108 -5.24 -23.22 1.95
CA ALA A 108 -5.51 -21.83 1.62
C ALA A 108 -7.02 -21.55 1.73
N LEU A 109 -7.39 -20.50 2.45
CA LEU A 109 -8.76 -20.01 2.55
C LEU A 109 -8.92 -18.81 1.62
N ILE A 110 -9.96 -18.83 0.79
CA ILE A 110 -10.36 -17.71 -0.07
C ILE A 110 -11.77 -17.31 0.31
N ASP A 111 -11.89 -16.13 0.93
CA ASP A 111 -13.15 -15.67 1.53
C ASP A 111 -14.13 -15.08 0.50
N GLU A 112 -13.62 -14.46 -0.55
CA GLU A 112 -14.40 -13.82 -1.64
C GLU A 112 -14.50 -14.74 -2.86
N GLY A 113 -15.00 -15.95 -2.68
CA GLY A 113 -15.04 -16.96 -3.73
C GLY A 113 -16.00 -16.65 -4.88
N GLU A 114 -17.03 -15.84 -4.63
CA GLU A 114 -17.98 -15.38 -5.65
C GLU A 114 -17.33 -14.53 -6.76
N ALA A 115 -16.13 -13.99 -6.52
CA ALA A 115 -15.35 -13.28 -7.53
C ALA A 115 -14.69 -14.21 -8.57
N LEU A 116 -14.75 -15.53 -8.35
CA LEU A 116 -14.17 -16.54 -9.23
C LEU A 116 -15.26 -17.19 -10.09
N ASP A 117 -15.05 -17.18 -11.41
CA ASP A 117 -15.89 -17.97 -12.33
C ASP A 117 -15.49 -19.46 -12.30
N GLU A 118 -16.35 -20.32 -12.85
CA GLU A 118 -16.12 -21.78 -12.89
C GLU A 118 -14.76 -22.16 -13.51
N LYS A 119 -14.31 -21.41 -14.52
CA LYS A 119 -13.01 -21.64 -15.18
C LYS A 119 -11.84 -21.34 -14.24
N SER A 120 -11.95 -20.25 -13.48
CA SER A 120 -10.97 -19.82 -12.49
C SER A 120 -10.92 -20.79 -11.31
N VAL A 121 -12.07 -21.24 -10.81
CA VAL A 121 -12.15 -22.28 -9.77
C VAL A 121 -11.48 -23.58 -10.24
N ALA A 122 -11.79 -24.05 -11.45
CA ALA A 122 -11.15 -25.25 -12.01
C ALA A 122 -9.63 -25.08 -12.21
N ALA A 123 -9.17 -23.89 -12.61
CA ALA A 123 -7.75 -23.61 -12.73
C ALA A 123 -7.05 -23.60 -11.37
N LEU A 124 -7.68 -23.02 -10.35
CA LEU A 124 -7.19 -23.00 -8.99
C LEU A 124 -7.13 -24.41 -8.38
N ALA A 125 -8.16 -25.22 -8.57
CA ALA A 125 -8.18 -26.62 -8.12
C ALA A 125 -7.03 -27.45 -8.72
N ARG A 126 -6.74 -27.27 -10.03
CA ARG A 126 -5.59 -27.92 -10.67
C ARG A 126 -4.25 -27.49 -10.07
N ARG A 127 -4.09 -26.19 -9.77
CA ARG A 127 -2.88 -25.66 -9.13
C ARG A 127 -2.71 -26.17 -7.71
N ALA A 128 -3.78 -26.18 -6.93
CA ALA A 128 -3.79 -26.69 -5.57
C ALA A 128 -3.37 -28.17 -5.54
N LYS A 129 -3.95 -29.00 -6.41
CA LYS A 129 -3.57 -30.41 -6.56
C LYS A 129 -2.10 -30.59 -6.95
N ALA A 130 -1.59 -29.76 -7.87
CA ALA A 130 -0.19 -29.83 -8.28
C ALA A 130 0.81 -29.45 -7.16
N ASN A 131 0.37 -28.63 -6.19
CA ASN A 131 1.20 -28.17 -5.06
C ASN A 131 0.91 -28.93 -3.75
N ASP A 132 0.03 -29.94 -3.78
CA ASP A 132 -0.43 -30.68 -2.59
C ASP A 132 -1.11 -29.77 -1.54
N PHE A 133 -2.02 -28.91 -1.99
CA PHE A 133 -2.82 -28.02 -1.15
C PHE A 133 -4.31 -28.32 -1.21
N ILE A 134 -4.97 -28.09 -0.07
CA ILE A 134 -6.42 -27.95 0.04
C ILE A 134 -6.76 -26.46 -0.09
N VAL A 135 -7.71 -26.14 -0.96
CA VAL A 135 -8.26 -24.79 -1.05
C VAL A 135 -9.69 -24.82 -0.56
N VAL A 136 -9.99 -23.99 0.44
CA VAL A 136 -11.34 -23.76 0.95
C VAL A 136 -11.83 -22.45 0.36
N LEU A 137 -12.94 -22.53 -0.36
CA LEU A 137 -13.57 -21.39 -1.00
C LEU A 137 -14.85 -21.05 -0.24
N CYS A 138 -14.94 -19.84 0.31
CA CYS A 138 -16.19 -19.31 0.84
C CYS A 138 -16.95 -18.66 -0.31
N THR A 139 -18.22 -19.03 -0.50
CA THR A 139 -19.08 -18.41 -1.49
C THR A 139 -20.45 -18.14 -0.89
N LEU A 140 -21.09 -17.06 -1.31
CA LEU A 140 -22.52 -16.89 -1.09
C LEU A 140 -23.30 -17.72 -2.10
N GLY A 141 -24.16 -18.61 -1.62
CA GLY A 141 -24.86 -19.54 -2.51
C GLY A 141 -25.90 -20.39 -1.79
N LYS A 142 -26.54 -21.27 -2.56
CA LYS A 142 -27.41 -22.32 -2.03
C LYS A 142 -26.61 -23.61 -1.94
N GLU A 143 -26.93 -24.42 -0.93
CA GLU A 143 -26.28 -25.68 -0.60
C GLU A 143 -25.94 -26.56 -1.81
N GLY A 144 -24.65 -26.85 -1.97
CA GLY A 144 -24.09 -27.83 -2.91
C GLY A 144 -23.52 -29.07 -2.21
N ALA A 145 -23.35 -30.15 -2.97
CA ALA A 145 -22.74 -31.38 -2.44
C ALA A 145 -21.26 -31.13 -2.07
N GLY A 146 -20.87 -31.50 -0.85
CA GLY A 146 -19.51 -31.28 -0.34
C GLY A 146 -19.26 -29.90 0.27
N GLU A 147 -20.27 -29.04 0.38
CA GLU A 147 -20.15 -27.71 0.97
C GLU A 147 -20.48 -27.73 2.47
N ILE A 148 -19.76 -26.92 3.24
CA ILE A 148 -20.09 -26.62 4.64
C ILE A 148 -20.97 -25.37 4.63
N VAL A 149 -22.23 -25.52 4.97
CA VAL A 149 -23.20 -24.42 5.06
C VAL A 149 -23.15 -23.83 6.46
N VAL A 150 -22.97 -22.51 6.55
CA VAL A 150 -22.95 -21.78 7.82
C VAL A 150 -24.07 -20.73 7.80
N GLU A 151 -25.01 -20.83 8.74
CA GLU A 151 -26.10 -19.88 8.94
C GLU A 151 -26.16 -19.48 10.42
N ASP A 152 -26.38 -18.20 10.72
CA ASP A 152 -26.45 -17.65 12.09
C ASP A 152 -25.29 -18.07 13.02
N GLY A 153 -24.10 -18.26 12.45
CA GLY A 153 -22.89 -18.66 13.18
C GLY A 153 -22.82 -20.16 13.52
N VAL A 154 -23.72 -20.97 12.95
CA VAL A 154 -23.80 -22.42 13.17
C VAL A 154 -23.57 -23.16 11.85
N ALA A 155 -22.72 -24.18 11.86
CA ALA A 155 -22.57 -25.09 10.73
C ALA A 155 -23.79 -26.02 10.64
N LEU A 156 -24.51 -25.98 9.52
CA LEU A 156 -25.71 -26.77 9.26
C LEU A 156 -25.42 -28.08 8.52
N SER A 157 -24.27 -28.18 7.84
CA SER A 157 -23.85 -29.37 7.10
C SER A 157 -22.40 -29.77 7.44
N GLU A 158 -22.07 -31.04 7.25
CA GLU A 158 -20.73 -31.59 7.49
C GLU A 158 -19.83 -31.63 6.24
N GLY A 159 -20.30 -31.15 5.09
CA GLY A 159 -19.49 -31.05 3.86
C GLY A 159 -19.05 -32.40 3.28
N GLN A 160 -19.94 -33.38 3.15
CA GLN A 160 -19.63 -34.65 2.50
C GLN A 160 -19.74 -34.56 0.96
N VAL A 161 -18.64 -34.88 0.28
CA VAL A 161 -18.66 -35.18 -1.17
C VAL A 161 -19.10 -36.64 -1.31
N ALA A 162 -20.13 -36.92 -2.10
CA ALA A 162 -20.50 -38.29 -2.43
C ALA A 162 -19.29 -39.05 -3.01
N PRO A 163 -19.10 -40.34 -2.65
CA PRO A 163 -17.90 -41.10 -3.00
C PRO A 163 -17.65 -41.23 -4.51
#